data_AF-A0AAW5EE12-F1
#
_entry.id   AF-A0AAW5EE12-F1
#
_cell.length_a   1.000
_cell.length_b   1.000
_cell.length_c   1.000
_cell.angle_alpha   90.00
_cell.angle_beta   90.00
_cell.angle_gamma   90.00
#
_symmetry.space_group_name_H-M   'P 1'
#
loop_
_entity.id
_entity.type
_entity.pdbx_description
1 polymer ?
#
loop_
_entity_poly.entity_id
_entity_poly.type
_entity_poly.pdbx_seq_one_letter_code
_entity_poly.pdbx_strand_id
1 'polypeptide(L)'
;TLTQYENNTGFISKIHYRPFDIQWTFYSEKQGFLGRPRYKTMQHFLDKENLGLCFIESSIHDYFSHSIVCSNITDGNFFGFRSFTAPLYLYVNNEKIPNFTSEFLAYKENHKILKDKSPEEILYFIYANLYNPRYREKYLEYLKTGFARINFEVEQKT
;
A
#
# COMPACT_ATOMS: atom_id res chain seq x y z
N THR A 1 -31.63 -10.26 2.90
CA THR A 1 -32.27 -11.04 1.80
C THR A 1 -31.40 -10.93 0.56
N LEU A 2 -31.52 -11.86 -0.41
CA LEU A 2 -30.72 -11.85 -1.65
C LEU A 2 -30.90 -10.56 -2.49
N THR A 3 -32.02 -9.86 -2.29
CA THR A 3 -32.39 -8.57 -2.90
C THR A 3 -31.31 -7.49 -2.75
N GLN A 4 -30.46 -7.53 -1.70
CA GLN A 4 -29.40 -6.54 -1.50
C GLN A 4 -28.22 -6.67 -2.49
N TYR A 5 -28.13 -7.78 -3.21
CA TYR A 5 -27.09 -8.07 -4.20
C TYR A 5 -27.59 -8.03 -5.64
N GLU A 6 -28.89 -7.84 -5.85
CA GLU A 6 -29.47 -7.62 -7.17
C GLU A 6 -28.93 -6.31 -7.75
N ASN A 7 -28.48 -6.33 -9.02
CA ASN A 7 -27.91 -5.19 -9.73
C ASN A 7 -26.63 -4.59 -9.12
N ASN A 8 -25.76 -5.41 -8.50
CA ASN A 8 -24.45 -4.93 -8.06
C ASN A 8 -23.60 -4.57 -9.30
N THR A 9 -23.53 -3.28 -9.59
CA THR A 9 -22.73 -2.75 -10.69
C THR A 9 -21.25 -2.91 -10.35
N GLY A 10 -20.47 -3.20 -11.38
CA GLY A 10 -19.04 -3.39 -11.27
C GLY A 10 -18.40 -3.28 -12.63
N PHE A 11 -17.09 -3.37 -12.66
CA PHE A 11 -16.32 -3.24 -13.89
C PHE A 11 -15.14 -4.21 -13.87
N ILE A 12 -14.71 -4.58 -15.06
CA ILE A 12 -13.56 -5.47 -15.25
C ILE A 12 -12.30 -4.65 -14.98
N SER A 13 -11.48 -5.12 -14.04
CA SER A 13 -10.25 -4.46 -13.65
C SER A 13 -9.13 -5.47 -13.45
N LYS A 14 -7.88 -5.01 -13.58
CA LYS A 14 -6.71 -5.82 -13.24
C LYS A 14 -6.52 -5.85 -11.74
N ILE A 15 -6.18 -7.00 -11.20
CA ILE A 15 -5.84 -7.22 -9.79
C ILE A 15 -4.47 -7.86 -9.68
N HIS A 16 -3.65 -7.32 -8.79
CA HIS A 16 -2.50 -8.02 -8.26
C HIS A 16 -3.02 -9.12 -7.31
N TYR A 17 -3.19 -10.34 -7.84
CA TYR A 17 -3.72 -11.46 -7.08
C TYR A 17 -2.67 -12.01 -6.12
N ARG A 18 -1.44 -12.19 -6.61
CA ARG A 18 -0.24 -12.59 -5.85
C ARG A 18 0.99 -11.82 -6.37
N PRO A 19 2.14 -11.84 -5.68
CA PRO A 19 3.36 -11.24 -6.19
C PRO A 19 3.64 -11.68 -7.63
N PHE A 20 3.75 -10.70 -8.53
CA PHE A 20 3.99 -10.90 -9.96
C PHE A 20 2.89 -11.65 -10.74
N ASP A 21 1.73 -11.88 -10.13
CA ASP A 21 0.55 -12.48 -10.77
C ASP A 21 -0.56 -11.43 -10.90
N ILE A 22 -0.78 -10.97 -12.12
CA ILE A 22 -1.80 -9.98 -12.47
C ILE A 22 -2.91 -10.69 -13.23
N GLN A 23 -4.10 -10.66 -12.65
CA GLN A 23 -5.29 -11.29 -13.23
C GLN A 23 -6.37 -10.26 -13.52
N TRP A 24 -7.38 -10.66 -14.29
CA TRP A 24 -8.61 -9.90 -14.44
C TRP A 24 -9.61 -10.32 -13.38
N THR A 25 -10.34 -9.36 -12.83
CA THR A 25 -11.43 -9.61 -11.90
C THR A 25 -12.63 -8.71 -12.21
N PHE A 26 -13.81 -9.18 -11.83
CA PHE A 26 -14.99 -8.32 -11.78
C PHE A 26 -14.99 -7.59 -10.44
N TYR A 27 -14.69 -6.31 -10.46
CA TYR A 27 -14.65 -5.51 -9.25
C TYR A 27 -16.04 -4.91 -8.96
N SER A 28 -16.65 -5.33 -7.87
CA SER A 28 -17.94 -4.80 -7.40
C SER A 28 -17.73 -3.83 -6.23
N GLU A 29 -18.36 -2.66 -6.24
CA GLU A 29 -18.26 -1.68 -5.14
C GLU A 29 -18.76 -2.25 -3.82
N LYS A 30 -19.88 -2.98 -3.87
CA LYS A 30 -20.50 -3.61 -2.70
C LYS A 30 -20.05 -5.06 -2.60
N GLN A 31 -20.16 -5.60 -1.38
CA GLN A 31 -20.04 -7.04 -1.15
C GLN A 31 -20.98 -7.81 -2.09
N GLY A 32 -20.54 -8.97 -2.57
CA GLY A 32 -21.28 -9.78 -3.54
C GLY A 32 -20.32 -10.73 -4.24
N PHE A 33 -19.96 -10.43 -5.50
CA PHE A 33 -18.91 -11.14 -6.22
C PHE A 33 -17.59 -11.09 -5.46
N LEU A 34 -17.16 -9.89 -5.05
CA LEU A 34 -16.10 -9.75 -4.06
C LEU A 34 -16.69 -9.83 -2.65
N GLY A 35 -16.19 -10.76 -1.84
CA GLY A 35 -16.63 -10.89 -0.45
C GLY A 35 -16.31 -9.64 0.38
N ARG A 36 -15.16 -8.99 0.12
CA ARG A 36 -14.76 -7.73 0.76
C ARG A 36 -14.03 -6.83 -0.24
N PRO A 37 -14.74 -5.98 -1.00
CA PRO A 37 -14.12 -5.18 -2.06
C PRO A 37 -13.17 -4.12 -1.52
N ARG A 38 -13.36 -3.65 -0.28
CA ARG A 38 -12.56 -2.55 0.30
C ARG A 38 -12.59 -1.29 -0.57
N TYR A 39 -13.77 -0.98 -1.11
CA TYR A 39 -13.97 0.11 -2.07
C TYR A 39 -13.39 1.44 -1.63
N LYS A 40 -13.55 1.83 -0.37
CA LYS A 40 -12.98 3.08 0.18
C LYS A 40 -11.49 3.26 -0.10
N THR A 41 -10.73 2.17 -0.17
CA THR A 41 -9.30 2.17 -0.48
C THR A 41 -9.03 1.84 -1.94
N MET A 42 -9.64 0.76 -2.44
CA MET A 42 -9.33 0.22 -3.77
C MET A 42 -9.80 1.11 -4.92
N GLN A 43 -10.82 1.95 -4.71
CA GLN A 43 -11.29 2.95 -5.69
C GLN A 43 -10.20 3.91 -6.20
N HIS A 44 -9.09 4.04 -5.49
CA HIS A 44 -7.97 4.88 -5.88
C HIS A 44 -7.05 4.23 -6.92
N PHE A 45 -7.24 2.95 -7.23
CA PHE A 45 -6.55 2.22 -8.30
C PHE A 45 -7.47 1.85 -9.47
N LEU A 46 -8.78 2.03 -9.31
CA LEU A 46 -9.77 1.64 -10.31
C LEU A 46 -9.83 2.70 -11.41
N ASP A 47 -9.45 2.31 -12.63
CA ASP A 47 -9.39 3.18 -13.82
C ASP A 47 -8.54 4.45 -13.64
N LYS A 48 -7.47 4.33 -12.84
CA LYS A 48 -6.61 5.45 -12.45
C LYS A 48 -5.16 4.99 -12.41
N GLU A 49 -4.27 5.86 -12.86
CA GLU A 49 -2.83 5.64 -12.67
C GLU A 49 -2.45 5.97 -11.22
N ASN A 50 -2.03 4.97 -10.45
CA ASN A 50 -1.63 5.17 -9.07
C ASN A 50 -0.54 4.16 -8.69
N LEU A 51 0.29 4.54 -7.73
CA LEU A 51 1.19 3.63 -7.05
C LEU A 51 0.63 3.35 -5.66
N GLY A 52 0.99 2.23 -5.08
CA GLY A 52 0.68 1.90 -3.70
C GLY A 52 1.73 1.00 -3.12
N LEU A 53 1.75 0.93 -1.80
CA LEU A 53 2.54 -0.05 -1.07
C LEU A 53 1.60 -1.11 -0.52
N CYS A 54 1.78 -2.36 -0.97
CA CYS A 54 1.15 -3.52 -0.37
C CYS A 54 2.11 -4.12 0.66
N PHE A 55 1.65 -4.36 1.88
CA PHE A 55 2.46 -4.82 3.01
C PHE A 55 1.65 -5.65 4.00
N ILE A 56 2.30 -6.27 4.98
CA ILE A 56 1.64 -7.00 6.08
C ILE A 56 1.94 -6.34 7.42
N GLU A 57 1.09 -6.64 8.41
CA GLU A 57 1.27 -6.19 9.80
C GLU A 57 2.34 -7.01 10.52
N SER A 58 2.29 -8.33 10.41
CA SER A 58 3.22 -9.23 11.09
C SER A 58 3.66 -10.33 10.14
N SER A 59 4.93 -10.72 10.24
CA SER A 59 5.45 -11.85 9.49
C SER A 59 5.16 -13.14 10.23
N ILE A 60 4.62 -14.14 9.53
CA ILE A 60 4.55 -15.52 10.01
C ILE A 60 5.89 -16.25 9.86
N HIS A 61 6.85 -15.62 9.17
CA HIS A 61 8.19 -16.15 8.93
C HIS A 61 9.23 -15.38 9.74
N ASP A 62 10.33 -16.05 10.07
CA ASP A 62 11.45 -15.46 10.84
C ASP A 62 12.21 -14.36 10.08
N TYR A 63 11.82 -14.05 8.84
CA TYR A 63 12.42 -13.03 7.99
C TYR A 63 11.37 -12.10 7.37
N PHE A 64 11.74 -10.83 7.18
CA PHE A 64 10.87 -9.84 6.54
C PHE A 64 10.96 -9.96 5.00
N SER A 65 9.85 -10.27 4.33
CA SER A 65 9.81 -10.37 2.85
C SER A 65 8.55 -9.79 2.18
N HIS A 66 7.71 -9.06 2.92
CA HIS A 66 6.31 -8.87 2.55
C HIS A 66 5.91 -7.41 2.36
N SER A 67 6.63 -6.67 1.50
CA SER A 67 6.23 -5.33 1.07
C SER A 67 6.51 -5.14 -0.42
N ILE A 68 5.51 -4.84 -1.25
CA ILE A 68 5.70 -4.63 -2.69
C ILE A 68 5.01 -3.35 -3.16
N VAL A 69 5.59 -2.67 -4.15
CA VAL A 69 4.88 -1.60 -4.86
C VAL A 69 3.86 -2.22 -5.80
N CYS A 70 2.63 -1.71 -5.80
CA CYS A 70 1.56 -2.15 -6.68
C CYS A 70 0.99 -0.96 -7.46
N SER A 71 0.44 -1.22 -8.65
CA SER A 71 -0.18 -0.20 -9.50
C SER A 71 -1.66 -0.45 -9.79
N ASN A 72 -2.19 -1.58 -9.32
CA ASN A 72 -3.60 -1.96 -9.42
C ASN A 72 -4.14 -2.33 -8.03
N ILE A 73 -5.43 -2.65 -7.95
CA ILE A 73 -6.03 -3.25 -6.74
C ILE A 73 -5.29 -4.54 -6.36
N THR A 74 -5.33 -4.89 -5.08
CA THR A 74 -4.61 -6.05 -4.52
C THR A 74 -5.55 -6.99 -3.79
N ASP A 75 -5.27 -8.29 -3.85
CA ASP A 75 -6.00 -9.27 -3.04
C ASP A 75 -5.72 -9.10 -1.54
N GLY A 76 -6.73 -9.39 -0.70
CA GLY A 76 -6.59 -9.30 0.75
C GLY A 76 -5.64 -10.33 1.36
N ASN A 77 -5.33 -11.41 0.64
CA ASN A 77 -4.37 -12.44 1.01
C ASN A 77 -3.14 -12.44 0.11
N PHE A 78 -2.76 -11.28 -0.43
CA PHE A 78 -1.70 -11.11 -1.43
C PHE A 78 -0.41 -11.89 -1.11
N PHE A 79 0.06 -11.85 0.15
CA PHE A 79 1.26 -12.58 0.59
C PHE A 79 0.98 -13.96 1.23
N GLY A 80 -0.20 -14.54 1.00
CA GLY A 80 -0.66 -15.76 1.69
C GLY A 80 -1.18 -15.51 3.12
N PHE A 81 -1.20 -14.24 3.55
CA PHE A 81 -1.74 -13.77 4.81
C PHE A 81 -2.42 -12.42 4.62
N ARG A 82 -3.11 -11.93 5.67
CA ARG A 82 -3.79 -10.63 5.64
C ARG A 82 -2.84 -9.53 5.21
N SER A 83 -3.10 -8.99 4.02
CA SER A 83 -2.31 -7.96 3.36
C SER A 83 -3.07 -6.63 3.38
N PHE A 84 -2.30 -5.55 3.46
CA PHE A 84 -2.77 -4.18 3.52
C PHE A 84 -2.20 -3.42 2.34
N THR A 85 -2.95 -2.45 1.83
CA THR A 85 -2.50 -1.64 0.70
C THR A 85 -2.77 -0.18 1.00
N ALA A 86 -1.70 0.63 0.95
CA ALA A 86 -1.77 2.07 1.05
C ALA A 86 -1.57 2.67 -0.35
N PRO A 87 -2.60 3.27 -0.97
CA PRO A 87 -2.42 4.09 -2.16
C PRO A 87 -1.49 5.26 -1.87
N LEU A 88 -0.61 5.60 -2.80
CA LEU A 88 0.23 6.79 -2.72
C LEU A 88 -0.61 8.05 -2.91
N TYR A 89 -1.62 7.99 -3.77
CA TYR A 89 -2.56 9.07 -4.01
C TYR A 89 -3.99 8.67 -3.66
N LEU A 90 -4.72 9.60 -3.06
CA LEU A 90 -6.17 9.59 -2.98
C LEU A 90 -6.73 10.36 -4.19
N TYR A 91 -7.88 9.91 -4.66
CA TYR A 91 -8.62 10.55 -5.74
C TYR A 91 -9.96 10.99 -5.19
N VAL A 92 -10.15 12.31 -5.07
CA VAL A 92 -11.37 12.95 -4.54
C VAL A 92 -11.87 13.91 -5.60
N ASN A 93 -13.11 13.75 -6.07
CA ASN A 93 -13.68 14.58 -7.16
C ASN A 93 -12.76 14.70 -8.39
N ASN A 94 -12.08 13.59 -8.76
CA ASN A 94 -11.07 13.51 -9.83
C ASN A 94 -9.77 14.30 -9.60
N GLU A 95 -9.56 14.89 -8.42
CA GLU A 95 -8.29 15.47 -8.02
C GLU A 95 -7.37 14.42 -7.39
N LYS A 96 -6.09 14.44 -7.79
CA LYS A 96 -5.05 13.52 -7.31
C LYS A 96 -4.31 14.17 -6.12
N ILE A 97 -4.53 13.64 -4.92
CA ILE A 97 -4.03 14.20 -3.66
C ILE A 97 -3.05 13.19 -3.01
N PRO A 98 -1.83 13.57 -2.61
CA PRO A 98 -0.93 12.67 -1.89
C PRO A 98 -1.56 12.14 -0.59
N ASN A 99 -1.47 10.83 -0.36
CA ASN A 99 -2.01 10.16 0.82
C ASN A 99 -1.05 10.27 2.02
N PHE A 100 -0.73 11.50 2.41
CA PHE A 100 0.11 11.82 3.56
C PHE A 100 -0.72 12.54 4.61
N THR A 101 -0.47 12.23 5.88
CA THR A 101 -1.15 12.93 6.98
C THR A 101 -0.59 14.33 7.16
N SER A 102 -1.37 15.23 7.74
CA SER A 102 -0.95 16.61 8.02
C SER A 102 0.30 16.65 8.91
N GLU A 103 0.40 15.72 9.87
CA GLU A 103 1.57 15.57 10.74
C GLU A 103 2.83 15.19 9.95
N PHE A 104 2.71 14.26 9.00
CA PHE A 104 3.84 13.89 8.15
C PHE A 104 4.24 15.01 7.19
N LEU A 105 3.29 15.77 6.65
CA LEU A 105 3.58 16.93 5.81
C LEU A 105 4.33 18.02 6.60
N ALA A 106 3.92 18.29 7.85
CA ALA A 106 4.63 19.21 8.73
C ALA A 106 6.05 18.73 9.07
N TYR A 107 6.24 17.42 9.29
CA TYR A 107 7.56 16.82 9.45
C TYR A 107 8.42 16.99 8.19
N LYS A 108 7.87 16.66 7.01
CA LYS A 108 8.54 16.77 5.71
C LYS A 108 9.06 18.18 5.45
N GLU A 109 8.26 19.21 5.72
CA GLU A 109 8.61 20.62 5.46
C GLU A 109 9.88 21.06 6.21
N ASN A 110 10.10 20.49 7.40
CA ASN A 110 11.25 20.80 8.25
C ASN A 110 12.42 19.81 8.07
N HIS A 111 12.26 18.77 7.25
CA HIS A 111 13.25 17.69 7.13
C HIS A 111 14.30 18.00 6.05
N LYS A 112 15.59 17.90 6.43
CA LYS A 112 16.73 18.24 5.56
C LYS A 112 16.75 17.50 4.21
N ILE A 113 16.24 16.27 4.17
CA ILE A 113 16.27 15.40 2.98
C ILE A 113 14.91 15.35 2.27
N LEU A 114 13.80 15.44 3.00
CA LEU A 114 12.47 15.14 2.44
C LEU A 114 11.75 16.38 1.93
N LYS A 115 12.16 17.58 2.36
CA LYS A 115 11.47 18.84 2.05
C LYS A 115 11.15 18.98 0.56
N ASP A 116 12.14 18.70 -0.29
CA ASP A 116 12.02 18.89 -1.74
C ASP A 116 11.65 17.61 -2.51
N LYS A 117 11.29 16.53 -1.80
CA LYS A 117 11.00 15.22 -2.41
C LYS A 117 9.55 15.08 -2.85
N SER A 118 9.35 14.50 -4.03
CA SER A 118 8.03 14.12 -4.52
C SER A 118 7.44 12.97 -3.69
N PRO A 119 6.11 12.75 -3.72
CA PRO A 119 5.50 11.59 -3.09
C PRO A 119 6.09 10.25 -3.57
N GLU A 120 6.41 10.12 -4.86
CA GLU A 120 7.06 8.95 -5.42
C GLU A 120 8.48 8.77 -4.87
N GLU A 121 9.28 9.84 -4.80
CA GLU A 121 10.63 9.74 -4.21
C GLU A 121 10.57 9.33 -2.73
N ILE A 122 9.57 9.78 -1.98
CA ILE A 122 9.32 9.35 -0.60
C ILE A 122 8.94 7.86 -0.58
N LEU A 123 8.07 7.41 -1.47
CA LEU A 123 7.73 5.99 -1.61
C LEU A 123 8.96 5.15 -1.95
N TYR A 124 9.83 5.61 -2.85
CA TYR A 124 11.08 4.94 -3.20
C TYR A 124 12.02 4.84 -2.00
N PHE A 125 12.13 5.90 -1.20
CA PHE A 125 12.91 5.88 0.03
C PHE A 125 12.36 4.87 1.04
N ILE A 126 11.04 4.86 1.26
CA ILE A 126 10.36 3.89 2.13
C ILE A 126 10.67 2.47 1.63
N TYR A 127 10.48 2.23 0.33
CA TYR A 127 10.71 0.93 -0.28
C TYR A 127 12.17 0.47 -0.13
N ALA A 128 13.13 1.35 -0.40
CA ALA A 128 14.56 1.06 -0.23
C ALA A 128 14.91 0.73 1.23
N ASN A 129 14.35 1.44 2.21
CA ASN A 129 14.56 1.16 3.63
C ASN A 129 14.00 -0.21 4.04
N LEU A 130 12.79 -0.53 3.60
CA LEU A 130 12.17 -1.84 3.87
C LEU A 130 12.98 -3.01 3.31
N TYR A 131 13.86 -2.78 2.34
CA TYR A 131 14.76 -3.78 1.76
C TYR A 131 16.24 -3.63 2.16
N ASN A 132 16.56 -2.65 3.00
CA ASN A 132 17.93 -2.47 3.49
C ASN A 132 18.28 -3.54 4.55
N PRO A 133 19.35 -4.33 4.37
CA PRO A 133 19.73 -5.38 5.32
C PRO A 133 19.96 -4.86 6.75
N ARG A 134 20.62 -3.70 6.90
CA ARG A 134 20.90 -3.10 8.21
C ARG A 134 19.63 -2.66 8.92
N TYR A 135 18.66 -2.10 8.18
CA TYR A 135 17.35 -1.75 8.74
C TYR A 135 16.63 -3.01 9.23
N ARG A 136 16.56 -4.06 8.41
CA ARG A 136 15.89 -5.32 8.76
C ARG A 136 16.51 -6.00 9.97
N GLU A 137 17.83 -6.02 10.05
CA GLU A 137 18.57 -6.59 11.18
C GLU A 137 18.31 -5.78 12.45
N LYS A 138 18.45 -4.45 12.39
CA LYS A 138 18.26 -3.55 13.54
C LYS A 138 16.83 -3.60 14.10
N TYR A 139 15.82 -3.76 13.25
CA TYR A 139 14.41 -3.70 13.65
C TYR A 139 13.67 -5.05 13.57
N LEU A 140 14.39 -6.17 13.46
CA LEU A 140 13.82 -7.50 13.20
C LEU A 140 12.65 -7.86 14.13
N GLU A 141 12.82 -7.67 15.44
CA GLU A 141 11.81 -8.02 16.45
C GLU A 141 10.53 -7.17 16.34
N TYR A 142 10.66 -5.91 15.92
CA TYR A 142 9.50 -5.05 15.64
C TYR A 142 8.81 -5.45 14.35
N LEU A 143 9.58 -5.78 13.30
CA LEU A 143 9.06 -6.18 11.99
C LEU A 143 8.31 -7.52 12.03
N LYS A 144 8.62 -8.39 13.00
CA LYS A 144 7.89 -9.66 13.21
C LYS A 144 6.49 -9.42 13.79
N THR A 145 6.33 -8.41 14.65
CA THR A 145 5.16 -8.28 15.54
C THR A 145 4.21 -7.14 15.18
N GLY A 146 4.62 -6.19 14.34
CA GLY A 146 3.75 -5.08 13.92
C GLY A 146 4.24 -4.35 12.67
N PHE A 147 3.45 -3.36 12.25
CA PHE A 147 3.72 -2.59 11.04
C PHE A 147 5.12 -1.97 11.05
N ALA A 148 5.82 -2.08 9.92
CA ALA A 148 7.11 -1.46 9.72
C ALA A 148 7.04 0.06 9.93
N ARG A 149 8.02 0.60 10.65
CA ARG A 149 8.17 2.05 10.89
C ARG A 149 9.46 2.52 10.25
N ILE A 150 9.36 3.55 9.41
CA ILE A 150 10.52 4.08 8.69
C ILE A 150 11.08 5.28 9.45
N ASN A 151 12.39 5.25 9.69
CA ASN A 151 13.13 6.43 10.09
C ASN A 151 13.70 7.09 8.84
N PHE A 152 13.46 8.39 8.66
CA PHE A 152 13.97 9.15 7.53
C PHE A 152 15.29 9.86 7.83
N GLU A 153 15.78 9.79 9.07
CA GLU A 153 17.12 10.21 9.43
C GLU A 153 18.14 9.24 8.83
N VAL A 154 19.01 9.77 7.98
CA VAL A 154 20.13 9.01 7.40
C VAL A 154 21.37 9.37 8.20
N GLU A 155 21.99 8.41 8.88
CA GLU A 155 23.33 8.60 9.44
C GLU A 155 24.28 8.93 8.28
N GLN A 156 24.84 10.14 8.27
CA GLN A 156 25.96 10.45 7.39
C GLN A 156 27.11 9.54 7.83
N LYS A 157 27.58 8.67 6.93
CA LYS A 157 28.88 8.03 7.13
C LYS A 157 29.92 9.14 7.16
N THR A 158 30.42 9.45 8.35
CA THR A 158 31.69 10.15 8.55
C THR A 158 32.84 9.35 7.99
#